data_AF-A0A346N4K7-F1
#
_entry.id   AF-A0A346N4K7-F1
#
_cell.length_a   1.000
_cell.length_b   1.000
_cell.length_c   1.000
_cell.angle_alpha   90.00
_cell.angle_beta   90.00
_cell.angle_gamma   90.00
#
_symmetry.space_group_name_H-M   'P 1'
#
loop_
_entity.id
_entity.type
_entity.pdbx_description
1 polymer ?
#
loop_
_entity_poly.entity_id
_entity_poly.type
_entity_poly.pdbx_seq_one_letter_code
_entity_poly.pdbx_strand_id
1 'polypeptide(L)'
;MLLAALSGLSACSHAPPRDDEMERWFGHPATELVKVWGPPKSIVKLEERRLEYRYPRPDVDPSCIHFWLMNRQGYIIAHREEGRCNP
;
A
#
# COMPACT_ATOMS: atom_id res chain seq x y z
N MET A 1 36.27 -39.07 13.05
CA MET A 1 36.54 -38.37 11.78
C MET A 1 35.33 -38.64 10.90
N LEU A 2 34.56 -37.73 10.33
CA LEU A 2 34.61 -36.27 10.21
C LEU A 2 33.14 -35.84 9.96
N LEU A 3 32.72 -34.71 10.53
CA LEU A 3 31.42 -34.09 10.26
C LEU A 3 31.32 -33.64 8.79
N ALA A 4 30.13 -33.71 8.21
CA ALA A 4 29.72 -32.79 7.14
C ALA A 4 28.20 -32.67 7.10
N ALA A 5 27.66 -31.89 8.05
CA ALA A 5 26.35 -31.29 7.91
C ALA A 5 26.46 -30.20 6.82
N LEU A 6 25.83 -30.42 5.66
CA LEU A 6 25.60 -29.34 4.70
C LEU A 6 24.22 -28.75 4.95
N SER A 7 24.27 -27.63 5.66
CA SER A 7 23.21 -26.66 5.87
C SER A 7 22.60 -26.26 4.53
N GLY A 8 21.41 -26.78 4.24
CA GLY A 8 20.56 -26.26 3.17
C GLY A 8 20.21 -24.82 3.51
N LEU A 9 20.80 -23.89 2.76
CA LEU A 9 20.54 -22.45 2.81
C LEU A 9 19.03 -22.21 2.88
N SER A 10 18.55 -21.83 4.06
CA SER A 10 17.26 -21.18 4.22
C SER A 10 17.38 -19.85 3.48
N ALA A 11 16.99 -19.86 2.20
CA ALA A 11 16.73 -18.63 1.47
C ALA A 11 15.51 -18.00 2.14
N CYS A 12 15.74 -17.24 3.22
CA CYS A 12 14.78 -16.30 3.77
C CYS A 12 14.57 -15.26 2.68
N SER A 13 13.63 -15.53 1.78
CA SER A 13 12.99 -14.54 0.94
C SER A 13 12.50 -13.45 1.89
N HIS A 14 13.28 -12.40 2.05
CA HIS A 14 12.84 -11.19 2.71
C HIS A 14 11.82 -10.60 1.75
N ALA A 15 10.55 -10.94 1.97
CA ALA A 15 9.45 -10.19 1.39
C ALA A 15 9.70 -8.71 1.75
N PRO A 16 9.67 -7.79 0.76
CA PRO A 16 9.92 -6.39 1.04
C PRO A 16 8.88 -5.87 2.04
N PRO A 17 9.27 -5.01 2.99
CA PRO A 17 8.34 -4.42 3.94
C PRO A 17 7.49 -3.38 3.19
N ARG A 18 6.37 -3.81 2.62
CA ARG A 18 5.46 -2.91 1.88
C ARG A 18 4.16 -2.66 2.63
N ASP A 19 3.61 -3.68 3.29
CA ASP A 19 2.37 -3.53 4.04
C ASP A 19 2.59 -2.72 5.32
N ASP A 20 3.72 -2.91 6.04
CA ASP A 20 3.98 -2.21 7.30
C ASP A 20 3.98 -0.68 7.24
N GLU A 21 4.33 -0.06 6.11
CA GLU A 21 4.29 1.40 5.96
C GLU A 21 2.90 1.89 5.56
N MET A 22 2.24 1.18 4.65
CA MET A 22 0.91 1.55 4.18
C MET A 22 -0.15 1.32 5.27
N GLU A 23 -0.04 0.24 6.03
CA GLU A 23 -0.94 -0.08 7.14
C GLU A 23 -0.87 0.94 8.28
N ARG A 24 0.26 1.65 8.45
CA ARG A 24 0.36 2.75 9.44
C ARG A 24 -0.63 3.87 9.21
N TRP A 25 -1.15 4.01 7.99
CA TRP A 25 -2.16 5.01 7.69
C TRP A 25 -3.57 4.61 8.13
N PHE A 26 -3.81 3.36 8.54
CA PHE A 26 -5.13 2.93 8.98
C PHE A 26 -5.57 3.68 10.23
N GLY A 27 -6.81 4.16 10.22
CA GLY A 27 -7.36 5.00 11.28
C GLY A 27 -6.95 6.47 11.21
N HIS A 28 -6.07 6.88 10.28
CA HIS A 28 -5.78 8.29 10.04
C HIS A 28 -6.87 8.93 9.16
N PRO A 29 -7.15 10.23 9.33
CA PRO A 29 -8.05 10.95 8.45
C PRO A 29 -7.42 11.12 7.05
N ALA A 30 -8.23 11.02 6.00
CA ALA A 30 -7.75 11.17 4.63
C ALA A 30 -7.13 12.55 4.34
N THR A 31 -7.45 13.56 5.15
CA THR A 31 -6.83 14.89 5.05
C THR A 31 -5.33 14.87 5.41
N GLU A 32 -4.89 13.96 6.28
CA GLU A 32 -3.45 13.78 6.57
C GLU A 32 -2.74 13.10 5.40
N LEU A 33 -3.37 12.09 4.79
CA LEU A 33 -2.85 11.46 3.59
C LEU A 33 -2.69 12.49 2.46
N VAL A 34 -3.69 13.36 2.26
CA VAL A 34 -3.61 14.43 1.24
C VAL A 34 -2.50 15.44 1.51
N LYS A 35 -2.17 15.71 2.78
CA LYS A 35 -1.05 16.61 3.13
C LYS A 35 0.31 16.00 2.73
N VAL A 36 0.46 14.69 2.85
CA VAL A 36 1.73 14.00 2.60
C VAL A 36 1.87 13.55 1.14
N TRP A 37 0.80 13.03 0.54
CA TRP A 37 0.79 12.45 -0.81
C TRP A 37 0.27 13.43 -1.88
N GLY A 38 -0.21 14.61 -1.47
CA GLY A 38 -0.90 15.55 -2.35
C GLY A 38 -2.36 15.17 -2.60
N PRO A 39 -3.09 15.93 -3.44
CA PRO A 39 -4.48 15.62 -3.76
C PRO A 39 -4.59 14.34 -4.59
N PRO A 40 -5.63 13.50 -4.38
CA PRO A 40 -5.86 12.34 -5.21
C PRO A 40 -6.22 12.76 -6.63
N LYS A 41 -5.85 11.94 -7.62
CA LYS A 41 -6.22 12.18 -9.02
C LYS A 41 -7.73 12.13 -9.22
N SER A 42 -8.39 11.22 -8.49
CA SER A 42 -9.84 11.09 -8.49
C SER A 42 -10.32 10.53 -7.16
N ILE A 43 -11.55 10.91 -6.80
CA ILE A 43 -12.28 10.38 -5.66
C ILE A 43 -13.49 9.62 -6.20
N VAL A 44 -13.53 8.31 -5.96
CA VAL A 44 -14.66 7.46 -6.32
C VAL A 44 -15.57 7.33 -5.10
N LYS A 45 -16.86 7.62 -5.29
CA LYS A 45 -17.88 7.33 -4.28
C LYS A 45 -18.32 5.89 -4.48
N LEU A 46 -18.05 5.05 -3.49
CA LEU A 46 -18.49 3.68 -3.50
C LEU A 46 -19.87 3.56 -2.85
N GLU A 47 -20.44 2.37 -2.97
CA GLU A 47 -21.64 1.99 -2.23
C GLU A 47 -21.41 2.19 -0.72
N GLU A 48 -22.52 2.32 0.02
CA GLU A 48 -22.48 2.57 1.47
C GLU A 48 -21.82 3.89 1.90
N ARG A 49 -21.71 4.90 1.03
CA ARG A 49 -21.07 6.20 1.34
C ARG A 49 -19.60 6.10 1.71
N ARG A 50 -18.91 5.06 1.24
CA ARG A 50 -17.44 4.98 1.34
C ARG A 50 -16.82 5.81 0.22
N LEU A 51 -15.62 6.30 0.46
CA LEU A 51 -14.83 7.02 -0.54
C LEU A 51 -13.58 6.24 -0.85
N GLU A 52 -13.15 6.29 -2.09
CA GLU A 52 -11.89 5.71 -2.52
C GLU A 52 -11.06 6.75 -3.25
N TYR A 53 -9.83 6.95 -2.79
CA TYR A 53 -8.89 7.89 -3.37
C TYR A 53 -7.92 7.14 -4.26
N ARG A 54 -7.71 7.67 -5.48
CA ARG A 54 -6.81 7.09 -6.47
C ARG A 54 -5.56 7.94 -6.65
N TYR A 55 -4.40 7.32 -6.51
CA TYR A 55 -3.08 7.95 -6.68
C TYR A 55 -2.24 7.16 -7.69
N PRO A 56 -2.23 7.57 -8.97
CA PRO A 56 -1.24 7.07 -9.92
C PRO A 56 0.18 7.41 -9.44
N ARG A 57 1.10 6.44 -9.53
CA ARG A 57 2.50 6.57 -9.10
C ARG A 57 3.45 6.36 -10.29
N PRO A 58 3.43 7.26 -11.30
CA PRO A 58 4.31 7.15 -12.46
C PRO A 58 5.79 7.30 -12.11
N ASP A 59 6.09 7.82 -10.91
CA ASP A 59 7.41 7.87 -10.30
C ASP A 59 7.95 6.49 -9.91
N VAL A 60 7.07 5.51 -9.71
CA VAL A 60 7.42 4.10 -9.45
C VAL A 60 7.36 3.30 -10.75
N ASP A 61 6.21 3.31 -11.43
CA ASP A 61 5.98 2.71 -12.75
C ASP A 61 4.74 3.35 -13.38
N PRO A 62 4.68 3.57 -14.71
CA PRO A 62 3.51 4.17 -15.36
C PRO A 62 2.18 3.44 -15.12
N SER A 63 2.23 2.14 -14.82
CA SER A 63 1.06 1.31 -14.52
C SER A 63 0.67 1.30 -13.04
N CYS A 64 1.54 1.74 -12.12
CA CYS A 64 1.30 1.66 -10.68
C CYS A 64 0.24 2.67 -10.22
N ILE A 65 -0.74 2.19 -9.45
CA ILE A 65 -1.79 3.00 -8.86
C ILE A 65 -2.04 2.53 -7.42
N HIS A 66 -1.97 3.45 -6.48
CA HIS A 66 -2.36 3.22 -5.09
C HIS A 66 -3.81 3.68 -4.88
N PHE A 67 -4.62 2.84 -4.26
CA PHE A 67 -5.98 3.15 -3.88
C PHE A 67 -6.11 3.11 -2.36
N TRP A 68 -6.77 4.12 -1.81
CA TRP A 68 -7.05 4.23 -0.38
C TRP A 68 -8.55 4.28 -0.14
N LEU A 69 -9.05 3.38 0.70
CA LEU A 69 -10.46 3.29 1.06
C LEU A 69 -10.71 4.00 2.38
N MET A 70 -11.74 4.85 2.41
CA MET A 70 -12.18 5.55 3.60
C MET A 70 -13.56 5.09 4.04
N ASN A 71 -13.76 5.06 5.36
CA ASN A 71 -15.08 4.94 5.96
C ASN A 71 -15.91 6.24 5.78
N ARG A 72 -17.15 6.21 6.28
CA ARG A 72 -18.10 7.32 6.18
C ARG A 72 -17.65 8.59 6.92
N GLN A 73 -16.76 8.45 7.89
CA GLN A 73 -16.21 9.55 8.67
C GLN A 73 -14.92 10.12 8.03
N GLY A 74 -14.46 9.55 6.92
CA GLY A 74 -13.28 10.02 6.19
C GLY A 74 -11.95 9.47 6.72
N TYR A 75 -11.98 8.39 7.50
CA TYR A 75 -10.77 7.71 7.98
C TYR A 75 -10.41 6.53 7.10
N ILE A 76 -9.11 6.32 6.92
CA ILE A 76 -8.55 5.25 6.09
C ILE A 76 -8.80 3.90 6.77
N ILE A 77 -9.31 2.94 6.02
CA ILE A 77 -9.66 1.60 6.52
C ILE A 77 -9.07 0.46 5.69
N ALA A 78 -8.59 0.73 4.48
CA ALA A 78 -7.91 -0.25 3.64
C ALA A 78 -7.09 0.46 2.55
N HIS A 79 -6.14 -0.27 1.96
CA HIS A 79 -5.48 0.10 0.73
C HIS A 79 -5.45 -1.08 -0.25
N ARG A 80 -5.22 -0.78 -1.53
CA ARG A 80 -4.79 -1.77 -2.53
C ARG A 80 -3.91 -1.09 -3.57
N GLU A 81 -3.18 -1.91 -4.30
CA GLU A 81 -2.34 -1.47 -5.41
C GLU A 81 -2.79 -2.19 -6.69
N GLU A 82 -2.72 -1.49 -7.82
CA GLU A 82 -2.89 -2.08 -9.15
C GLU A 82 -1.67 -1.73 -10.00
N GLY A 83 -1.28 -2.66 -10.89
CA GLY A 83 -0.12 -2.52 -11.76
C GLY A 83 1.20 -2.95 -11.10
N ARG A 84 2.33 -2.50 -11.66
CA ARG A 84 3.66 -2.83 -11.16
C ARG A 84 4.10 -1.81 -10.12
N CYS A 85 3.69 -2.01 -8.88
CA CYS A 85 4.07 -1.12 -7.78
C CYS A 85 5.35 -1.52 -7.06
N ASN A 86 6.06 -2.55 -7.54
CA ASN A 86 7.39 -2.94 -7.08
C ASN A 86 8.45 -2.41 -8.07
N PRO A 87 9.38 -1.52 -7.65
CA PRO A 87 10.56 -1.19 -8.45
C PRO A 87 11.50 -2.40 -8.57
#